data_AF-A0A1H6RD11-F1
#
_entry.id   AF-A0A1H6RD11-F1
#
_cell.length_a   1.000
_cell.length_b   1.000
_cell.length_c   1.000
_cell.angle_alpha   90.00
_cell.angle_beta   90.00
_cell.angle_gamma   90.00
#
_symmetry.space_group_name_H-M   'P 1'
#
loop_
_entity.id
_entity.type
_entity.pdbx_description
1 polymer ?
#
loop_
_entity_poly.entity_id
_entity_poly.type
_entity_poly.pdbx_seq_one_letter_code
_entity_poly.pdbx_strand_id
1 'polypeptide(L)'
;MHPTLGQSLGFHPEFVRAQDCASVDELADLILQSSCTPPFTPVLRRNGRPVLDGGMVDNVPVSALDPTPGNVLVMVTRIYPRPQMFVVPRGAQQRLYVQPSCKVPISSWDYTSSSQMQHAYNLGRIDGEHFLQRIPELLDAAAHD
;
A
#
# COMPACT_ATOMS: atom_id res chain seq x y z
N MET A 1 8.25 0.51 7.78
CA MET A 1 7.27 0.08 6.76
C MET A 1 6.03 -0.49 7.42
N HIS A 2 6.19 -1.52 8.26
CA HIS A 2 5.08 -2.17 8.98
C HIS A 2 5.06 -1.73 10.46
N PRO A 3 4.20 -0.76 10.85
CA PRO A 3 4.07 -0.35 12.24
C PRO A 3 3.46 -1.47 13.11
N THR A 4 3.85 -1.55 14.38
CA THR A 4 3.30 -2.53 15.34
C THR A 4 2.47 -1.88 16.44
N LEU A 5 2.47 -0.54 16.52
CA LEU A 5 1.83 0.21 17.60
C LEU A 5 0.31 0.00 17.65
N GLY A 6 -0.37 -0.02 16.49
CA GLY A 6 -1.81 -0.29 16.45
C GLY A 6 -2.16 -1.66 17.02
N GLN A 7 -1.37 -2.68 16.71
CA GLN A 7 -1.57 -4.03 17.24
C GLN A 7 -1.37 -4.08 18.76
N SER A 8 -0.39 -3.33 19.28
CA SER A 8 -0.15 -3.25 20.73
C SER A 8 -1.29 -2.58 21.50
N LEU A 9 -2.10 -1.75 20.84
CA LEU A 9 -3.27 -1.08 21.41
C LEU A 9 -4.56 -1.92 21.28
N GLY A 10 -4.47 -3.14 20.73
CA GLY A 10 -5.61 -4.05 20.57
C GLY A 10 -6.33 -3.92 19.23
N PHE A 11 -5.80 -3.17 18.26
CA PHE A 11 -6.34 -3.20 16.90
C PHE A 11 -5.91 -4.48 16.18
N HIS A 12 -6.83 -5.08 15.43
CA HIS A 12 -6.57 -6.28 14.65
C HIS A 12 -6.82 -6.01 13.17
N PRO A 13 -5.94 -6.47 12.27
CA PRO A 13 -6.18 -6.33 10.84
C PRO A 13 -7.34 -7.24 10.41
N GLU A 14 -8.21 -6.71 9.56
CA GLU A 14 -9.23 -7.48 8.84
C GLU A 14 -8.95 -7.37 7.34
N PHE A 15 -8.65 -8.50 6.70
CA PHE A 15 -8.40 -8.55 5.27
C PHE A 15 -9.66 -9.02 4.54
N VAL A 16 -10.08 -8.24 3.55
CA VAL A 16 -11.23 -8.55 2.71
C VAL A 16 -10.76 -8.50 1.26
N ARG A 17 -11.13 -9.51 0.47
CA ARG A 17 -10.79 -9.55 -0.95
C ARG A 17 -11.81 -8.74 -1.72
N ALA A 18 -11.35 -7.84 -2.57
CA ALA A 18 -12.22 -7.10 -3.48
C ALA A 18 -13.02 -8.03 -4.41
N GLN A 19 -12.47 -9.21 -4.72
CA GLN A 19 -13.11 -10.23 -5.56
C GLN A 19 -14.31 -10.91 -4.90
N ASP A 20 -14.42 -10.81 -3.56
CA ASP A 20 -15.53 -11.40 -2.82
C ASP A 20 -16.75 -10.44 -2.77
N CYS A 21 -16.61 -9.19 -3.22
CA CYS A 21 -17.70 -8.23 -3.31
C CYS A 21 -18.68 -8.62 -4.44
N ALA A 22 -19.97 -8.70 -4.13
CA ALA A 22 -21.01 -9.09 -5.08
C ALA A 22 -21.47 -7.95 -5.99
N SER A 23 -21.16 -6.69 -5.64
CA SER A 23 -21.53 -5.51 -6.42
C SER A 23 -20.48 -4.40 -6.35
N VAL A 24 -20.61 -3.43 -7.27
CA VAL A 24 -19.78 -2.21 -7.27
C VAL A 24 -20.02 -1.38 -6.00
N ASP A 25 -21.26 -1.33 -5.52
CA ASP A 25 -21.59 -0.60 -4.28
C ASP A 25 -20.90 -1.23 -3.07
N GLU A 26 -20.87 -2.57 -2.99
CA GLU A 26 -20.16 -3.26 -1.91
C GLU A 26 -18.64 -3.01 -1.97
N LEU A 27 -18.07 -2.96 -3.18
CA LEU A 27 -16.67 -2.60 -3.36
C LEU A 27 -16.40 -1.14 -2.96
N ALA A 28 -17.28 -0.20 -3.31
CA ALA A 28 -17.17 1.19 -2.92
C ALA A 28 -17.24 1.35 -1.39
N ASP A 29 -18.19 0.68 -0.74
CA ASP A 29 -18.29 0.63 0.72
C ASP A 29 -17.04 0.04 1.35
N LEU A 30 -16.50 -1.04 0.78
CA LEU A 30 -15.26 -1.66 1.27
C LEU A 30 -14.07 -0.69 1.18
N ILE A 31 -13.93 0.05 0.08
CA ILE A 31 -12.87 1.07 -0.09
C ILE A 31 -13.03 2.17 0.96
N LEU A 32 -14.24 2.70 1.14
CA LEU A 32 -14.52 3.74 2.14
C LEU A 32 -14.23 3.27 3.57
N GLN A 33 -14.62 2.03 3.89
CA GLN A 33 -14.33 1.38 5.17
C GLN A 33 -12.82 1.27 5.42
N SER A 34 -12.06 0.90 4.38
CA SER A 34 -10.61 0.75 4.46
C SER A 34 -9.84 2.08 4.58
N SER A 35 -10.48 3.21 4.25
CA SER A 35 -9.88 4.56 4.30
C SER A 35 -10.44 5.45 5.42
N CYS A 36 -11.18 4.87 6.37
CA CYS A 36 -11.89 5.62 7.41
C CYS A 36 -10.94 6.10 8.52
N THR A 37 -10.69 7.41 8.60
CA THR A 37 -9.85 8.03 9.64
C THR A 37 -10.64 9.07 10.46
N PRO A 38 -11.39 8.68 11.49
CA PRO A 38 -12.03 9.62 12.42
C PRO A 38 -11.00 10.50 13.14
N PRO A 39 -11.32 11.77 13.46
CA PRO A 39 -12.61 12.44 13.26
C PRO A 39 -12.79 13.06 11.86
N PHE A 40 -11.84 12.88 10.93
CA PHE A 40 -11.88 13.51 9.61
C PHE A 40 -12.93 12.87 8.68
N THR A 41 -13.21 11.58 8.87
CA THR A 41 -14.32 10.86 8.24
C THR A 41 -15.29 10.30 9.28
N PRO A 42 -16.58 10.07 8.95
CA PRO A 42 -17.52 9.39 9.83
C PRO A 42 -17.02 7.99 10.20
N VAL A 43 -17.36 7.52 11.41
CA VAL A 43 -17.10 6.12 11.81
C VAL A 43 -17.95 5.20 10.95
N LEU A 44 -17.28 4.34 10.18
CA LEU A 44 -17.94 3.31 9.38
C LEU A 44 -18.01 1.99 10.14
N ARG A 45 -18.93 1.12 9.72
CA ARG A 45 -19.13 -0.20 10.32
C ARG A 45 -19.16 -1.29 9.26
N ARG A 46 -18.57 -2.43 9.59
CA ARG A 46 -18.65 -3.67 8.82
C ARG A 46 -19.18 -4.79 9.69
N ASN A 47 -20.27 -5.46 9.28
CA ASN A 47 -20.93 -6.52 10.06
C ASN A 47 -21.21 -6.09 11.50
N GLY A 48 -21.69 -4.85 11.69
CA GLY A 48 -22.00 -4.27 12.99
C GLY A 48 -20.79 -3.79 13.81
N ARG A 49 -19.55 -4.08 13.40
CA ARG A 49 -18.32 -3.68 14.12
C ARG A 49 -17.74 -2.38 13.54
N PRO A 50 -17.23 -1.45 14.37
CA PRO A 50 -16.53 -0.27 13.87
C PRO A 50 -15.24 -0.65 13.16
N VAL A 51 -14.93 0.03 12.06
CA VAL A 51 -13.70 -0.16 11.28
C VAL A 51 -12.95 1.17 11.15
N LEU A 52 -11.63 1.08 10.97
CA LEU A 52 -10.71 2.20 10.83
C LEU A 52 -9.76 1.93 9.66
N ASP A 53 -9.07 2.99 9.24
CA ASP A 53 -8.07 2.96 8.18
C ASP A 53 -7.00 1.89 8.43
N GLY A 54 -6.75 1.08 7.41
CA GLY A 54 -5.79 -0.03 7.51
C GLY A 54 -4.37 0.42 7.83
N GLY A 55 -3.99 1.64 7.44
CA GLY A 55 -2.70 2.25 7.72
C GLY A 55 -2.42 2.50 9.21
N MET A 56 -3.44 2.45 10.08
CA MET A 56 -3.25 2.43 11.53
C MET A 56 -2.54 1.16 12.03
N VAL A 57 -2.72 0.05 11.32
CA VAL A 57 -2.14 -1.26 11.66
C VAL A 57 -0.98 -1.59 10.73
N ASP A 58 -1.17 -1.45 9.42
CA ASP A 58 -0.13 -1.67 8.42
C ASP A 58 -0.43 -0.88 7.15
N ASN A 59 0.50 -0.02 6.71
CA ASN A 59 0.35 0.74 5.47
C ASN A 59 0.52 -0.13 4.22
N VAL A 60 1.12 -1.32 4.37
CA VAL A 60 1.40 -2.22 3.27
C VAL A 60 1.05 -3.64 3.72
N PRO A 61 -0.16 -4.15 3.42
CA PRO A 61 -0.68 -5.39 4.00
C PRO A 61 -0.06 -6.65 3.37
N VAL A 62 1.28 -6.76 3.36
CA VAL A 62 2.01 -7.90 2.80
C VAL A 62 1.82 -9.19 3.61
N SER A 63 1.21 -9.09 4.79
CA SER A 63 0.74 -10.22 5.60
C SER A 63 -0.58 -10.80 5.11
N ALA A 64 -1.34 -10.07 4.29
CA ALA A 64 -2.58 -10.52 3.67
C ALA A 64 -2.37 -11.35 2.39
N LEU A 65 -1.13 -11.36 1.87
CA LEU A 65 -0.80 -12.09 0.65
C LEU A 65 -0.97 -13.60 0.88
N ASP A 66 -1.62 -14.26 -0.07
CA ASP A 66 -1.69 -15.72 -0.10
C ASP A 66 -0.30 -16.31 -0.43
N PRO A 67 -0.06 -17.61 -0.19
CA PRO A 67 1.26 -18.22 -0.33
C PRO A 67 1.66 -18.53 -1.78
N THR A 68 0.93 -18.04 -2.79
CA THR A 68 1.26 -18.27 -4.20
C THR A 68 2.70 -17.83 -4.51
N PRO A 69 3.53 -18.72 -5.07
CA PRO A 69 4.90 -18.38 -5.46
C PRO A 69 4.97 -17.29 -6.52
N GLY A 70 6.08 -16.56 -6.53
CA GLY A 70 6.41 -15.62 -7.61
C GLY A 70 6.74 -14.21 -7.15
N ASN A 71 6.70 -13.28 -8.09
CA ASN A 71 7.11 -11.90 -7.86
C ASN A 71 5.93 -11.04 -7.39
N VAL A 72 6.11 -10.32 -6.29
CA VAL A 72 5.11 -9.39 -5.75
C VAL A 72 5.66 -7.98 -5.82
N LEU A 73 5.02 -7.11 -6.61
CA LEU A 73 5.34 -5.69 -6.62
C LEU A 73 4.66 -5.00 -5.44
N VAL A 74 5.45 -4.36 -4.59
CA VAL A 74 5.01 -3.64 -3.40
C VAL A 74 5.35 -2.17 -3.56
N MET A 75 4.35 -1.33 -3.82
CA MET A 75 4.54 0.11 -3.99
C MET A 75 4.19 0.86 -2.70
N VAL A 76 5.02 1.82 -2.33
CA VAL A 76 4.76 2.71 -1.19
C VAL A 76 4.86 4.17 -1.61
N THR A 77 4.22 5.06 -0.84
CA THR A 77 4.20 6.51 -1.11
C THR A 77 5.08 7.31 -0.16
N ARG A 78 5.77 6.64 0.78
CA ARG A 78 6.69 7.25 1.75
C ARG A 78 8.11 6.79 1.50
N ILE A 79 9.08 7.66 1.83
CA ILE A 79 10.50 7.31 1.83
C ILE A 79 10.86 6.69 3.17
N TYR A 80 11.51 5.54 3.10
CA TYR A 80 12.12 4.80 4.21
C TYR A 80 13.63 4.75 4.02
N PRO A 81 14.43 4.56 5.09
CA PRO A 81 15.90 4.47 5.00
C PRO A 81 16.33 3.12 4.38
N ARG A 82 16.04 2.97 3.09
CA ARG A 82 16.30 1.83 2.21
C ARG A 82 16.60 2.35 0.80
N PRO A 83 17.20 1.54 -0.09
CA PRO A 83 17.29 1.90 -1.51
C PRO A 83 15.92 2.15 -2.13
N GLN A 84 15.84 2.94 -3.21
CA GLN A 84 14.56 3.24 -3.88
C GLN A 84 13.81 1.97 -4.30
N MET A 85 14.55 0.95 -4.74
CA MET A 85 14.04 -0.35 -5.16
C MET A 85 14.88 -1.43 -4.51
N PHE A 86 14.23 -2.45 -3.92
CA PHE A 86 14.93 -3.57 -3.30
C PHE A 86 14.02 -4.81 -3.24
N VAL A 87 14.64 -5.99 -3.21
CA VAL A 87 13.94 -7.27 -3.11
C VAL A 87 14.00 -7.79 -1.67
N VAL A 88 12.91 -8.38 -1.22
CA VAL A 88 12.83 -9.11 0.06
C VAL A 88 12.25 -10.50 -0.20
N PRO A 89 13.08 -11.56 -0.14
CA PRO A 89 12.60 -12.93 -0.21
C PRO A 89 11.71 -13.27 1.00
N ARG A 90 10.55 -13.89 0.75
CA ARG A 90 9.63 -14.38 1.78
C ARG A 90 8.94 -15.66 1.34
N GLY A 91 9.40 -16.80 1.85
CA GLY A 91 8.88 -18.11 1.44
C GLY A 91 9.15 -18.33 -0.05
N ALA A 92 8.12 -18.66 -0.82
CA ALA A 92 8.21 -18.82 -2.27
C ALA A 92 8.00 -17.51 -3.06
N GLN A 93 7.95 -16.36 -2.37
CA GLN A 93 7.72 -15.05 -2.98
C GLN A 93 8.97 -14.18 -2.96
N GLN A 94 9.18 -13.46 -4.07
CA GLN A 94 10.15 -12.39 -4.19
C GLN A 94 9.40 -11.05 -4.15
N ARG A 95 9.49 -10.34 -3.02
CA ARG A 95 8.75 -9.09 -2.81
C ARG A 95 9.61 -7.92 -3.24
N LEU A 96 9.27 -7.32 -4.38
CA LEU A 96 9.95 -6.17 -4.96
C LEU A 96 9.31 -4.89 -4.43
N TYR A 97 10.01 -4.21 -3.53
CA TYR A 97 9.58 -2.94 -2.97
C TYR A 97 10.03 -1.77 -3.84
N VAL A 98 9.11 -0.83 -4.10
CA VAL A 98 9.36 0.42 -4.81
C VAL A 98 8.84 1.58 -3.98
N GLN A 99 9.71 2.51 -3.63
CA GLN A 99 9.38 3.77 -2.97
C GLN A 99 9.65 4.95 -3.93
N PRO A 100 9.05 6.14 -3.70
CA PRO A 100 9.25 7.27 -4.59
C PRO A 100 10.70 7.75 -4.56
N SER A 101 11.18 8.32 -5.67
CA SER A 101 12.55 8.88 -5.75
C SER A 101 12.75 10.11 -4.88
N CYS A 102 11.68 10.86 -4.61
CA CYS A 102 11.70 12.01 -3.72
C CYS A 102 10.40 12.09 -2.88
N LYS A 103 10.38 13.01 -1.90
CA LYS A 103 9.22 13.17 -1.03
C LYS A 103 8.02 13.61 -1.87
N VAL A 104 6.93 12.85 -1.81
CA VAL A 104 5.69 13.19 -2.50
C VAL A 104 5.18 14.55 -1.97
N PRO A 105 4.88 15.52 -2.85
CA PRO A 105 4.64 16.93 -2.51
C PRO A 105 3.22 17.20 -1.99
N ILE A 106 2.44 16.16 -1.68
CA ILE A 106 1.04 16.26 -1.27
C ILE A 106 0.82 15.44 0.00
N SER A 107 0.00 15.96 0.92
CA SER A 107 -0.46 15.20 2.09
C SER A 107 -1.79 14.49 1.78
N SER A 108 -2.12 13.46 2.55
CA SER A 108 -3.35 12.65 2.34
C SER A 108 -4.65 13.46 2.39
N TRP A 109 -4.64 14.68 2.95
CA TRP A 109 -5.81 15.56 3.09
C TRP A 109 -5.78 16.79 2.17
N ASP A 110 -4.75 16.93 1.31
CA ASP A 110 -4.55 18.12 0.46
C ASP A 110 -5.05 17.90 -0.99
N TYR A 111 -6.08 17.06 -1.14
CA TYR A 111 -6.64 16.65 -2.44
C TYR A 111 -7.36 17.77 -3.21
N THR A 112 -7.54 18.95 -2.61
CA THR A 112 -8.10 20.14 -3.26
C THR A 112 -7.06 20.89 -4.10
N SER A 113 -5.78 20.56 -3.96
CA SER A 113 -4.68 21.18 -4.70
C SER A 113 -4.41 20.44 -6.03
N SER A 114 -5.05 20.89 -7.11
CA SER A 114 -4.89 20.29 -8.44
C SER A 114 -3.45 20.27 -8.94
N SER A 115 -2.66 21.32 -8.64
CA SER A 115 -1.26 21.42 -9.03
C SER A 115 -0.37 20.42 -8.31
N GLN A 116 -0.59 20.21 -7.00
CA GLN A 116 0.15 19.20 -6.23
C GLN A 116 -0.21 17.78 -6.66
N MET A 117 -1.49 17.53 -6.97
CA MET A 117 -1.94 16.25 -7.54
C MET A 117 -1.23 15.94 -8.86
N GLN A 118 -1.11 16.93 -9.75
CA GLN A 118 -0.37 16.77 -11.00
C GLN A 118 1.11 16.49 -10.75
N HIS A 119 1.73 17.15 -9.76
CA HIS A 119 3.13 16.92 -9.43
C HIS A 119 3.37 15.51 -8.87
N ALA A 120 2.49 15.02 -7.99
CA ALA A 120 2.54 13.64 -7.47
C ALA A 120 2.34 12.60 -8.59
N TYR A 121 1.42 12.84 -9.52
CA TYR A 121 1.22 11.98 -10.69
C TYR A 121 2.46 11.92 -11.58
N ASN A 122 3.05 13.09 -11.90
CA ASN A 122 4.25 13.17 -12.72
C ASN A 122 5.45 12.47 -12.06
N LEU A 123 5.59 12.59 -10.74
CA LEU A 123 6.60 11.85 -9.97
C LEU A 123 6.41 10.34 -10.12
N GLY A 124 5.18 9.84 -9.93
CA GLY A 124 4.88 8.42 -10.10
C GLY A 124 5.17 7.90 -11.51
N ARG A 125 4.91 8.72 -12.55
CA ARG A 125 5.29 8.40 -13.93
C ARG A 125 6.80 8.26 -14.10
N ILE A 126 7.58 9.22 -13.62
CA ILE A 126 9.05 9.20 -13.73
C ILE A 126 9.61 7.99 -12.97
N ASP A 127 9.11 7.74 -11.76
CA ASP A 127 9.52 6.58 -10.96
C ASP A 127 9.15 5.25 -11.65
N GLY A 128 8.00 5.19 -12.33
CA GLY A 128 7.59 4.04 -13.12
C GLY A 128 8.47 3.83 -14.36
N GLU A 129 8.86 4.89 -15.06
CA GLU A 129 9.79 4.82 -16.20
C GLU A 129 11.17 4.33 -15.75
N HIS A 130 11.68 4.83 -14.62
CA HIS A 130 12.92 4.36 -14.02
C HIS A 130 12.80 2.91 -13.56
N PHE A 131 11.67 2.51 -12.97
CA PHE A 131 11.41 1.13 -12.57
C PHE A 131 11.52 0.17 -13.76
N LEU A 132 10.88 0.48 -14.89
CA LEU A 132 10.93 -0.36 -16.10
C LEU A 132 12.36 -0.60 -16.61
N GLN A 133 13.25 0.40 -16.49
CA GLN A 133 14.66 0.26 -16.86
C GLN A 133 15.43 -0.69 -15.95
N ARG A 134 14.98 -0.84 -14.69
CA ARG A 134 15.66 -1.63 -13.66
C ARG A 134 15.05 -3.01 -13.43
N ILE A 135 13.87 -3.30 -13.99
CA ILE A 135 13.21 -4.61 -13.86
C ILE A 135 14.15 -5.78 -14.14
N PRO A 136 14.95 -5.81 -15.24
CA PRO A 136 15.83 -6.94 -15.52
C PRO A 136 16.80 -7.21 -14.36
N GLU A 137 17.50 -6.17 -13.88
CA GLU A 137 18.44 -6.27 -12.75
C GLU A 137 17.76 -6.77 -11.47
N LEU A 138 16.55 -6.28 -11.19
CA LEU A 138 15.80 -6.60 -9.98
C LEU A 138 15.29 -8.04 -10.00
N LEU A 139 14.88 -8.54 -11.16
CA LEU A 139 14.44 -9.93 -11.34
C LEU A 139 15.63 -10.89 -11.29
N ASP A 140 16.77 -10.52 -11.85
CA ASP A 140 18.00 -11.32 -11.75
C ASP A 140 18.47 -11.42 -10.30
N ALA A 141 18.47 -10.31 -9.56
CA ALA A 141 18.78 -10.32 -8.13
C ALA A 141 17.82 -11.20 -7.32
N ALA A 142 16.53 -11.23 -7.69
CA ALA A 142 15.52 -12.05 -7.05
C ALA A 142 15.65 -13.56 -7.34
N ALA A 143 16.36 -13.94 -8.40
CA ALA A 143 16.55 -15.34 -8.80
C ALA A 143 17.77 -16.01 -8.14
N HIS A 144 18.67 -15.24 -7.52
CA HIS A 144 19.98 -15.71 -7.03
C HIS A 144 20.13 -15.70 -5.49
N ASP A 145 19.04 -15.50 -4.75
CA ASP A 145 18.94 -15.58 -3.27
C ASP A 145 17.96 -16.70 -2.84
#